data_AF-A0AB38TCA5-F1
#
_entry.id   AF-A0AB38TCA5-F1
#
_cell.length_a   1.000
_cell.length_b   1.000
_cell.length_c   1.000
_cell.angle_alpha   90.00
_cell.angle_beta   90.00
_cell.angle_gamma   90.00
#
_symmetry.space_group_name_H-M   'P 1'
#
loop_
_entity.id
_entity.type
_entity.pdbx_description
1 polymer ?
#
loop_
_entity_poly.entity_id
_entity_poly.type
_entity_poly.pdbx_seq_one_letter_code
_entity_poly.pdbx_strand_id
1 'polypeptide(L)'
;MAEEPSERLIEQRIRNRIYEILEILTDCDDGVDLVGIKGYFYLFEDFLHRPSIEAGTSALSKDERAIVLEIAEFLEAASETNPDFTKAEFIDSGWPGKIAPTAREARTLFLRRGLFSEKVEELEPGQPAAITAGR
;
A
#
# COMPACT_ATOMS: atom_id res chain seq x y z
N MET A 1 -27.19 -0.35 -14.96
CA MET A 1 -26.75 0.19 -13.66
C MET A 1 -25.51 -0.60 -13.29
N ALA A 2 -24.37 0.06 -13.06
CA ALA A 2 -23.21 -0.66 -12.54
C ALA A 2 -23.57 -1.06 -11.11
N GLU A 3 -23.61 -2.36 -10.85
CA GLU A 3 -23.75 -2.89 -9.49
C GLU A 3 -22.56 -2.37 -8.67
N GLU A 4 -22.83 -1.81 -7.48
CA GLU A 4 -21.76 -1.32 -6.62
C GLU A 4 -20.86 -2.49 -6.22
N PRO A 5 -19.53 -2.33 -6.28
CA PRO A 5 -18.61 -3.39 -5.88
C PRO A 5 -18.81 -3.71 -4.40
N SER A 6 -18.74 -4.99 -4.06
CA SER A 6 -18.80 -5.44 -2.67
C SER A 6 -17.63 -4.90 -1.85
N GLU A 7 -17.81 -4.82 -0.52
CA GLU A 7 -16.74 -4.45 0.40
C GLU A 7 -15.52 -5.35 0.23
N ARG A 8 -15.71 -6.67 0.06
CA ARG A 8 -14.61 -7.61 -0.14
C ARG A 8 -13.80 -7.29 -1.39
N LEU A 9 -14.47 -6.97 -2.50
CA LEU A 9 -13.80 -6.60 -3.74
C LEU A 9 -13.07 -5.26 -3.60
N ILE A 10 -13.68 -4.28 -2.92
CA ILE A 10 -13.03 -2.99 -2.64
C ILE A 10 -11.72 -3.20 -1.86
N GLU A 11 -11.73 -4.02 -0.81
CA GLU A 11 -10.56 -4.29 0.02
C GLU A 11 -9.43 -5.01 -0.73
N GLN A 12 -9.76 -5.92 -1.64
CA GLN A 12 -8.78 -6.58 -2.50
C GLN A 12 -8.07 -5.58 -3.42
N ARG A 13 -8.83 -4.69 -4.05
CA ARG A 13 -8.28 -3.64 -4.91
C ARG A 13 -7.38 -2.70 -4.12
N ILE A 14 -7.78 -2.33 -2.90
CA ILE A 14 -6.96 -1.50 -2.02
C ILE A 14 -5.63 -2.16 -1.70
N ARG A 15 -5.62 -3.46 -1.37
CA ARG A 15 -4.35 -4.17 -1.18
C ARG A 15 -3.48 -4.14 -2.43
N ASN A 16 -4.07 -4.27 -3.63
CA ASN A 16 -3.33 -4.15 -4.88
C ASN A 16 -2.80 -2.71 -5.11
N ARG A 17 -3.55 -1.67 -4.74
CA ARG A 17 -3.05 -0.28 -4.79
C ARG A 17 -1.92 -0.04 -3.79
N ILE A 18 -2.01 -0.61 -2.60
CA ILE A 18 -0.90 -0.60 -1.62
C ILE A 18 0.33 -1.26 -2.23
N TYR A 19 0.19 -2.40 -2.93
CA TYR A 19 1.31 -3.01 -3.64
C TYR A 19 1.93 -2.08 -4.69
N GLU A 20 1.13 -1.39 -5.50
CA GLU A 20 1.62 -0.42 -6.49
C GLU A 20 2.40 0.73 -5.83
N ILE A 21 1.94 1.21 -4.67
CA ILE A 21 2.66 2.22 -3.87
C ILE A 21 4.01 1.67 -3.40
N LEU A 22 4.08 0.41 -2.97
CA LEU A 22 5.34 -0.21 -2.57
C LEU A 22 6.33 -0.22 -3.74
N GLU A 23 5.90 -0.47 -4.97
CA GLU A 23 6.80 -0.40 -6.14
C GLU A 23 7.45 0.98 -6.29
N ILE A 24 6.67 2.06 -6.13
CA ILE A 24 7.18 3.44 -6.14
C ILE A 24 8.25 3.64 -5.06
N LEU A 25 7.97 3.20 -3.83
CA LEU A 25 8.90 3.36 -2.70
C LEU A 25 10.18 2.52 -2.86
N THR A 26 10.10 1.37 -3.54
CA THR A 26 11.30 0.53 -3.78
C THR A 26 12.30 1.16 -4.74
N ASP A 27 11.86 2.09 -5.59
CA ASP A 27 12.66 2.79 -6.58
C ASP A 27 13.46 3.97 -5.99
N CYS A 28 13.33 4.24 -4.68
CA CYS A 28 14.12 5.25 -3.97
C CYS A 28 13.95 6.65 -4.58
N ASP A 29 15.02 7.25 -5.08
CA ASP A 29 15.02 8.62 -5.60
C ASP A 29 14.13 8.73 -6.86
N ASP A 30 14.14 7.70 -7.71
CA ASP A 30 13.29 7.63 -8.91
C ASP A 30 11.79 7.61 -8.53
N GLY A 31 11.46 7.01 -7.39
CA GLY A 31 10.11 7.03 -6.82
C GLY A 31 9.68 8.45 -6.43
N VAL A 32 10.57 9.24 -5.84
CA VAL A 32 10.31 10.66 -5.52
C VAL A 32 10.10 11.48 -6.80
N ASP A 33 10.91 11.22 -7.83
CA ASP A 33 10.79 11.90 -9.12
C ASP A 33 9.46 11.61 -9.82
N LEU A 34 8.96 10.38 -9.70
CA LEU A 34 7.71 9.96 -10.33
C LEU A 34 6.47 10.69 -9.78
N VAL A 35 6.35 10.79 -8.45
CA VAL A 35 5.13 11.32 -7.80
C VAL A 35 5.28 12.73 -7.25
N GLY A 36 6.51 13.27 -7.23
CA GLY A 36 6.84 14.52 -6.58
C GLY A 36 6.77 14.42 -5.05
N ILE A 37 7.40 15.37 -4.35
CA ILE A 37 7.59 15.25 -2.89
C ILE A 37 6.28 15.19 -2.09
N LYS A 38 5.30 16.03 -2.42
CA LYS A 38 3.99 16.01 -1.75
C LYS A 38 3.28 14.68 -2.01
N GLY A 39 3.28 14.22 -3.26
CA GLY A 39 2.73 12.92 -3.60
C GLY A 39 3.38 11.80 -2.81
N TYR A 40 4.71 11.85 -2.67
CA TYR A 40 5.50 10.85 -1.96
C TYR A 40 5.12 10.72 -0.48
N PHE A 41 4.95 11.82 0.24
CA PHE A 41 4.55 11.78 1.65
C PHE A 41 3.11 11.30 1.87
N TYR A 42 2.21 11.57 0.92
CA TYR A 42 0.80 11.25 1.06
C TYR A 42 0.36 9.97 0.30
N LEU A 43 1.31 9.15 -0.15
CA LEU A 43 1.02 7.92 -0.92
C LEU A 43 -0.01 6.99 -0.23
N PHE A 44 -0.01 6.94 1.10
CA PHE A 44 -0.89 6.06 1.88
C PHE A 44 -2.14 6.71 2.48
N GLU A 45 -2.29 8.03 2.39
CA GLU A 45 -3.32 8.79 3.10
C GLU A 45 -4.74 8.28 2.78
N ASP A 46 -4.99 7.97 1.50
CA ASP A 46 -6.28 7.47 1.02
C ASP A 46 -6.61 6.03 1.45
N PHE A 47 -5.65 5.29 1.99
CA PHE A 47 -5.76 3.85 2.22
C PHE A 47 -5.73 3.46 3.69
N LEU A 48 -4.85 4.06 4.50
CA LEU A 48 -4.59 3.60 5.87
C LEU A 48 -5.65 3.98 6.90
N HIS A 49 -6.45 5.02 6.65
CA HIS A 49 -7.52 5.46 7.56
C HIS A 49 -8.85 4.73 7.34
N ARG A 50 -8.83 3.58 6.67
CA ARG A 50 -10.04 2.80 6.42
C ARG A 50 -10.44 1.98 7.66
N PRO A 51 -11.74 1.98 8.04
CA PRO A 51 -12.23 1.20 9.17
C PRO A 51 -11.90 -0.30 9.07
N SER A 52 -11.84 -0.85 7.86
CA SER A 52 -11.49 -2.25 7.59
C SER A 52 -10.04 -2.58 7.94
N ILE A 53 -9.11 -1.66 7.71
CA ILE A 53 -7.70 -1.83 8.09
C ILE A 53 -7.58 -1.75 9.60
N GLU A 54 -8.19 -0.74 10.21
CA GLU A 54 -8.18 -0.53 11.67
C GLU A 54 -8.76 -1.73 12.43
N ALA A 55 -9.93 -2.21 11.98
CA ALA A 55 -10.63 -3.37 12.52
C ALA A 55 -9.96 -4.71 12.19
N GLY A 56 -8.97 -4.74 11.30
CA GLY A 56 -8.28 -5.96 10.87
C GLY A 56 -9.14 -6.89 10.02
N THR A 57 -10.16 -6.36 9.34
CA THR A 57 -11.04 -7.08 8.41
C THR A 57 -10.68 -6.85 6.93
N SER A 58 -9.66 -6.03 6.66
CA SER A 58 -9.14 -5.77 5.30
C SER A 58 -8.58 -7.02 4.61
N ALA A 59 -8.29 -6.91 3.32
CA ALA A 59 -7.61 -7.96 2.55
C ALA A 59 -6.13 -8.18 2.95
N LEU A 60 -5.56 -7.27 3.73
CA LEU A 60 -4.18 -7.37 4.22
C LEU A 60 -4.06 -8.52 5.22
N SER A 61 -3.00 -9.31 5.10
CA SER A 61 -2.61 -10.18 6.21
C SER A 61 -2.11 -9.35 7.41
N LYS A 62 -1.97 -9.98 8.57
CA LYS A 62 -1.41 -9.31 9.77
C LYS A 62 -0.01 -8.76 9.51
N ASP A 63 0.83 -9.53 8.82
CA ASP A 63 2.22 -9.14 8.53
C ASP A 63 2.27 -8.03 7.47
N GLU A 64 1.40 -8.08 6.46
CA GLU A 64 1.25 -7.00 5.46
C GLU A 64 0.81 -5.69 6.11
N ARG A 65 -0.17 -5.75 7.02
CA ARG A 65 -0.63 -4.58 7.74
C ARG A 65 0.49 -3.99 8.60
N ALA A 66 1.20 -4.82 9.36
CA ALA A 66 2.25 -4.37 10.25
C ALA A 66 3.36 -3.63 9.50
N ILE A 67 3.87 -4.20 8.39
CA ILE A 67 4.96 -3.59 7.64
C ILE A 67 4.52 -2.34 6.87
N VAL A 68 3.27 -2.26 6.41
CA VAL A 68 2.76 -1.04 5.76
C VAL A 68 2.62 0.09 6.79
N LEU A 69 2.18 -0.20 8.02
CA LEU A 69 2.13 0.80 9.09
C LEU A 69 3.52 1.31 9.45
N GLU A 70 4.52 0.43 9.53
CA GLU A 70 5.92 0.82 9.76
C GLU A 70 6.43 1.78 8.65
N ILE A 71 6.11 1.50 7.38
CA ILE A 71 6.48 2.37 6.27
C ILE A 71 5.77 3.73 6.38
N ALA A 72 4.50 3.74 6.78
CA ALA A 72 3.74 4.97 6.98
C ALA A 72 4.36 5.85 8.08
N GLU A 73 4.78 5.24 9.19
CA GLU A 73 5.51 5.93 10.26
C GLU A 73 6.83 6.53 9.76
N PHE A 74 7.55 5.85 8.86
CA PHE A 74 8.75 6.44 8.24
C PHE A 74 8.44 7.65 7.35
N LEU A 75 7.36 7.59 6.56
CA LEU A 75 6.95 8.71 5.72
C LEU A 75 6.50 9.92 6.56
N GLU A 76 5.76 9.67 7.64
CA GLU A 76 5.37 10.69 8.60
C GLU A 76 6.60 11.34 9.25
N ALA A 77 7.52 10.55 9.80
CA ALA A 77 8.76 11.05 10.40
C ALA A 77 9.63 11.84 9.40
N ALA A 78 9.67 11.41 8.14
CA ALA A 78 10.38 12.12 7.07
C ALA A 78 9.73 13.49 6.79
N SER A 79 8.40 13.55 6.76
CA SER A 79 7.65 14.80 6.57
C SER A 79 7.76 15.76 7.76
N GLU A 80 7.84 15.25 8.99
CA GLU A 80 8.01 16.05 10.20
C GLU A 80 9.42 16.64 10.32
N THR A 81 10.42 15.96 9.74
CA THR A 81 11.82 16.41 9.76
C THR A 81 11.98 17.76 9.09
N ASN A 82 11.33 17.96 7.94
CA ASN A 82 11.19 19.25 7.30
C ASN A 82 9.96 19.24 6.37
N PRO A 83 8.85 19.90 6.75
CA PRO A 83 7.64 19.92 5.94
C PRO A 83 7.79 20.71 4.63
N ASP A 84 8.81 21.57 4.55
CA ASP A 84 9.07 22.45 3.40
C ASP A 84 10.23 21.97 2.53
N PHE A 85 10.59 20.68 2.62
CA PHE A 85 11.61 20.11 1.75
C PHE A 85 11.34 20.45 0.27
N THR A 86 12.36 20.96 -0.41
CA THR A 86 12.40 20.82 -1.86
C THR A 86 12.69 19.36 -2.22
N LYS A 87 12.35 18.97 -3.45
CA LYS A 87 12.63 17.62 -3.96
C LYS A 87 14.11 17.24 -3.82
N ALA A 88 15.02 18.16 -4.16
CA ALA A 88 16.46 17.92 -4.09
C ALA A 88 16.93 17.72 -2.65
N GLU A 89 16.48 18.57 -1.72
CA GLU A 89 16.82 18.43 -0.30
C GLU A 89 16.30 17.13 0.30
N PHE A 90 15.11 16.67 -0.13
CA PHE A 90 14.58 15.40 0.33
C PHE A 90 15.40 14.20 -0.15
N ILE A 91 15.81 14.19 -1.42
CA ILE A 91 16.70 13.16 -1.96
C ILE A 91 18.06 13.18 -1.23
N ASP A 92 18.67 14.36 -1.10
CA ASP A 92 19.97 14.53 -0.45
C ASP A 92 19.94 14.20 1.06
N SER A 93 18.77 14.24 1.70
CA SER A 93 18.61 13.85 3.11
C SER A 93 18.83 12.34 3.36
N GLY A 94 18.76 11.52 2.31
CA GLY A 94 18.86 10.07 2.38
C GLY A 94 17.61 9.38 2.93
N TRP A 95 16.49 10.09 3.16
CA TRP A 95 15.21 9.49 3.54
C TRP A 95 14.71 8.44 2.54
N PRO A 96 14.70 8.67 1.21
CA PRO A 96 14.31 7.64 0.24
C PRO A 96 15.12 6.36 0.41
N GLY A 97 16.45 6.48 0.60
CA GLY A 97 17.35 5.35 0.81
C GLY A 97 17.12 4.58 2.12
N LYS A 98 16.53 5.22 3.14
CA LYS A 98 16.12 4.58 4.39
C LYS A 98 14.78 3.86 4.29
N ILE A 99 13.85 4.38 3.49
CA ILE A 99 12.50 3.82 3.31
C ILE A 99 12.51 2.63 2.33
N ALA A 100 13.28 2.73 1.26
CA ALA A 100 13.28 1.75 0.18
C ALA A 100 13.57 0.29 0.62
N PRO A 101 14.49 0.01 1.58
CA PRO A 101 14.69 -1.34 2.10
C PRO A 101 13.43 -1.98 2.70
N THR A 102 12.74 -1.28 3.60
CA THR A 102 11.49 -1.78 4.21
C THR A 102 10.38 -1.94 3.17
N ALA A 103 10.30 -1.04 2.18
CA ALA A 103 9.37 -1.19 1.07
C ALA A 103 9.65 -2.46 0.22
N ARG A 104 10.93 -2.85 0.02
CA ARG A 104 11.30 -4.08 -0.71
C ARG A 104 10.90 -5.33 0.06
N GLU A 105 11.04 -5.31 1.38
CA GLU A 105 10.58 -6.38 2.26
C GLU A 105 9.05 -6.53 2.20
N ALA A 106 8.32 -5.41 2.29
CA ALA A 106 6.87 -5.39 2.15
C ALA A 106 6.43 -5.92 0.78
N ARG A 107 7.06 -5.44 -0.31
CA ARG A 107 6.76 -5.91 -1.68
C ARG A 107 6.94 -7.42 -1.81
N THR A 108 8.03 -7.95 -1.25
CA THR A 108 8.29 -9.40 -1.23
C THR A 108 7.20 -10.15 -0.48
N LEU A 109 6.75 -9.60 0.65
CA LEU A 109 5.69 -10.19 1.47
C LEU A 109 4.35 -10.24 0.72
N PHE A 110 3.98 -9.17 0.02
CA PHE A 110 2.79 -9.13 -0.82
C PHE A 110 2.84 -10.16 -1.96
N LEU A 111 3.98 -10.25 -2.66
CA LEU A 111 4.16 -11.17 -3.79
C LEU A 111 4.17 -12.64 -3.38
N ARG A 112 4.55 -12.97 -2.15
CA ARG A 112 4.47 -14.35 -1.64
C ARG A 112 3.04 -14.89 -1.63
N ARG A 113 2.05 -14.04 -1.34
CA ARG A 113 0.63 -14.40 -1.42
C ARG A 113 0.07 -14.22 -2.82
N GLY A 114 0.63 -13.30 -3.61
CA GLY A 114 0.16 -12.93 -4.95
C GLY A 114 -0.72 -11.69 -4.93
N LEU A 115 -1.18 -11.27 -6.12
CA LEU A 115 -2.11 -10.16 -6.30
C LEU A 115 -3.55 -10.67 -6.42
N PHE A 116 -4.49 -9.93 -5.85
CA PHE A 116 -5.90 -10.27 -5.93
C PHE A 116 -6.47 -9.94 -7.31
N SER A 117 -7.54 -10.63 -7.69
CA SER A 117 -8.36 -10.23 -8.83
C SER A 117 -9.06 -8.88 -8.59
N GLU A 118 -9.01 -7.99 -9.58
CA GLU A 118 -9.78 -6.74 -9.55
C GLU A 118 -11.26 -6.94 -9.91
N LYS A 119 -11.68 -8.15 -10.33
CA LYS A 119 -12.99 -8.41 -10.94
C LYS A 119 -13.87 -9.40 -10.20
N VAL A 120 -13.27 -10.33 -9.46
CA VAL A 120 -14.01 -11.38 -8.75
C VAL A 120 -13.54 -11.43 -7.31
N GLU A 121 -14.46 -11.73 -6.39
CA GLU A 121 -14.09 -11.92 -5.01
C GLU A 121 -13.27 -13.19 -4.82
N GLU A 122 -12.18 -13.06 -4.10
CA GLU A 122 -11.29 -14.13 -3.69
C GLU A 122 -11.19 -14.23 -2.16
N LEU A 123 -10.97 -15.44 -1.64
CA LEU A 123 -10.63 -15.66 -0.23
C LEU A 123 -9.17 -15.31 0.02
N GLU A 124 -8.28 -15.87 -0.80
CA GLU A 124 -6.85 -15.57 -0.88
C GLU A 124 -6.50 -15.28 -2.35
N PRO A 125 -5.40 -14.58 -2.66
CA PRO A 125 -5.08 -14.25 -4.05
C PRO A 125 -5.06 -15.49 -4.95
N GLY A 126 -5.80 -15.45 -6.05
CA GLY A 126 -5.96 -16.57 -6.98
C GLY A 126 -6.87 -17.71 -6.48
N GLN A 127 -7.52 -17.56 -5.33
CA GLN A 127 -8.52 -18.49 -4.79
C GLN A 127 -9.91 -17.84 -4.77
N PRO A 128 -10.75 -18.09 -5.79
CA PRO A 128 -12.10 -17.53 -5.84
C PRO A 128 -12.89 -17.86 -4.58
N ALA A 129 -13.64 -16.89 -4.06
CA ALA A 129 -14.64 -17.16 -3.04
C ALA A 129 -15.67 -18.09 -3.67
N ALA A 130 -15.83 -19.29 -3.10
CA ALA A 130 -16.79 -20.24 -3.61
C ALA A 130 -18.17 -19.58 -3.66
N ILE A 131 -18.76 -19.52 -4.85
CA ILE A 131 -20.17 -19.16 -4.99
C ILE A 131 -20.92 -20.24 -4.25
N THR A 132 -21.45 -19.93 -3.06
CA THR A 132 -22.43 -20.80 -2.41
C THR A 132 -23.67 -20.77 -3.30
N ALA A 133 -23.67 -21.62 -4.33
CA ALA A 133 -24.87 -21.93 -5.08
C ALA A 133 -25.83 -22.57 -4.08
N GLY A 134 -26.78 -21.77 -3.58
CA GLY A 134 -27.81 -22.22 -2.67
C GLY A 134 -28.47 -23.48 -3.21
N ARG A 135 -28.59 -24.48 -2.33
CA ARG A 135 -29.56 -25.55 -2.47
C ARG A 135 -30.75 -25.24 -1.58
#